data_AF-A0A7X1ARQ6-F1
#
_entry.id   AF-A0A7X1ARQ6-F1
#
_cell.length_a   1.000
_cell.length_b   1.000
_cell.length_c   1.000
_cell.angle_alpha   90.00
_cell.angle_beta   90.00
_cell.angle_gamma   90.00
#
_symmetry.space_group_name_H-M   'P 1'
#
loop_
_entity.id
_entity.type
_entity.pdbx_description
1 polymer ?
#
loop_
_entity_poly.entity_id
_entity_poly.type
_entity_poly.pdbx_seq_one_letter_code
_entity_poly.pdbx_strand_id
1 'polypeptide(L)'
;MNFYKLSLGVLTAVLSFGALAEGGGDRTFAQMMERNQRAMEAYAEKNGRPAPVVQTYRYGMKLDIAKVVNVTPPIRSCNPVPSRMTYEDSNGKLNTLEYQVMGVCRNNGG
;
A
#
# COMPACT_ATOMS: atom_id res chain seq x y z
N MET A 1 -39.38 -42.72 -15.19
CA MET A 1 -40.58 -42.15 -14.56
C MET A 1 -40.12 -41.14 -13.53
N ASN A 2 -40.62 -39.91 -13.64
CA ASN A 2 -40.32 -38.74 -12.80
C ASN A 2 -40.30 -39.02 -11.30
N PHE A 3 -39.64 -38.15 -10.52
CA PHE A 3 -40.24 -37.37 -9.42
C PHE A 3 -39.22 -36.85 -8.40
N TYR A 4 -38.21 -36.04 -8.77
CA TYR A 4 -37.49 -35.20 -7.77
C TYR A 4 -37.08 -33.84 -8.33
N LYS A 5 -38.01 -33.17 -9.02
CA LYS A 5 -37.97 -31.71 -9.11
C LYS A 5 -39.00 -31.20 -8.11
N LEU A 6 -38.54 -30.77 -6.93
CA LEU A 6 -39.13 -29.68 -6.14
C LEU A 6 -38.46 -29.61 -4.76
N SER A 7 -38.20 -28.36 -4.37
CA SER A 7 -38.12 -27.83 -3.01
C SER A 7 -36.74 -27.49 -2.44
N LEU A 8 -36.71 -26.25 -1.90
CA LEU A 8 -35.69 -25.54 -1.12
C LEU A 8 -34.44 -25.09 -1.91
N GLY A 9 -34.28 -23.83 -2.37
CA GLY A 9 -34.86 -22.59 -1.88
C GLY A 9 -34.44 -22.35 -0.42
N VAL A 10 -33.57 -21.36 -0.17
CA VAL A 10 -33.04 -20.93 1.15
C VAL A 10 -31.77 -21.68 1.58
N LEU A 11 -30.56 -21.12 1.35
CA LEU A 11 -29.39 -21.25 2.26
C LEU A 11 -28.06 -20.52 1.90
N THR A 12 -28.04 -19.44 1.12
CA THR A 12 -26.79 -18.64 0.98
C THR A 12 -27.02 -17.15 1.29
N ALA A 13 -27.56 -16.87 2.47
CA ALA A 13 -27.67 -15.51 3.03
C ALA A 13 -26.84 -15.35 4.31
N VAL A 14 -25.61 -15.87 4.33
CA VAL A 14 -24.63 -15.65 5.40
C VAL A 14 -23.27 -15.58 4.68
N LEU A 15 -22.63 -14.44 4.51
CA LEU A 15 -21.70 -13.83 5.47
C LEU A 15 -21.49 -12.35 5.10
N SER A 16 -22.37 -11.47 5.58
CA SER A 16 -22.19 -10.01 5.48
C SER A 16 -21.96 -9.41 6.86
N PHE A 17 -21.03 -9.96 7.64
CA PHE A 17 -20.59 -9.37 8.90
C PHE A 17 -19.11 -9.02 8.82
N GLY A 18 -18.90 -7.78 8.38
CA GLY A 18 -17.60 -7.11 8.37
C GLY A 18 -17.79 -5.59 8.39
N ALA A 19 -18.76 -5.07 9.14
CA ALA A 19 -18.79 -3.64 9.47
C ALA A 19 -17.73 -3.38 10.55
N LEU A 20 -16.47 -3.51 10.17
CA LEU A 20 -15.36 -2.99 10.96
C LEU A 20 -15.53 -1.46 10.94
N ALA A 21 -15.96 -0.89 12.06
CA ALA A 21 -15.96 0.55 12.28
C ALA A 21 -14.53 0.98 12.65
N GLU A 22 -13.60 0.81 11.70
CA GLU A 22 -12.25 1.36 11.82
C GLU A 22 -12.35 2.85 11.46
N GLY A 23 -11.98 3.73 12.39
CA GLY A 23 -11.95 5.18 12.17
C GLY A 23 -11.21 5.49 10.86
N GLY A 24 -11.78 6.37 10.04
CA GLY A 24 -11.40 6.55 8.62
C GLY A 24 -9.94 6.92 8.33
N GLY A 25 -9.08 7.16 9.34
CA GLY A 25 -7.65 7.37 9.15
C GLY A 25 -6.93 6.13 8.62
N ASP A 26 -7.06 4.99 9.30
CA ASP A 26 -6.19 3.82 9.06
C ASP A 26 -6.42 3.18 7.68
N ARG A 27 -7.68 3.10 7.24
CA ARG A 27 -8.02 2.59 5.90
C ARG A 27 -7.47 3.44 4.78
N THR A 28 -7.41 4.76 4.97
CA THR A 28 -6.90 5.66 3.93
C THR A 28 -5.41 5.46 3.71
N PHE A 29 -4.64 5.24 4.78
CA PHE A 29 -3.22 4.89 4.67
C PHE A 29 -3.02 3.56 3.95
N ALA A 30 -3.71 2.51 4.38
CA ALA A 30 -3.60 1.19 3.76
C ALA A 30 -3.91 1.23 2.25
N GLN A 31 -5.00 1.91 1.86
CA GLN A 31 -5.37 2.08 0.46
C GLN A 31 -4.32 2.87 -0.34
N MET A 32 -3.72 3.90 0.24
CA MET A 32 -2.65 4.65 -0.42
C MET A 32 -1.41 3.79 -0.66
N MET A 33 -0.99 3.00 0.33
CA MET A 33 0.18 2.14 0.21
C MET A 33 -0.05 0.99 -0.78
N GLU A 34 -1.27 0.46 -0.83
CA GLU A 34 -1.67 -0.52 -1.84
C GLU A 34 -1.65 0.07 -3.26
N ARG A 35 -2.18 1.30 -3.45
CA ARG A 35 -2.10 1.98 -4.75
C ARG A 35 -0.66 2.28 -5.15
N ASN A 36 0.20 2.66 -4.20
CA ASN A 36 1.63 2.83 -4.45
C ASN A 36 2.27 1.50 -4.89
N GLN A 37 1.98 0.39 -4.21
CA GLN A 37 2.48 -0.94 -4.59
C GLN A 37 2.13 -1.29 -6.04
N ARG A 38 0.83 -1.20 -6.38
CA ARG A 38 0.35 -1.49 -7.74
C ARG A 38 0.98 -0.57 -8.79
N ALA A 39 1.16 0.71 -8.46
CA ALA A 39 1.80 1.66 -9.37
C ALA A 39 3.28 1.32 -9.62
N MET A 40 4.00 0.84 -8.61
CA MET A 40 5.41 0.47 -8.72
C MET A 40 5.60 -0.89 -9.42
N GLU A 41 4.67 -1.82 -9.25
CA GLU A 41 4.60 -3.06 -10.02
C GLU A 41 4.38 -2.77 -11.52
N ALA A 42 3.40 -1.94 -11.85
CA ALA A 42 3.15 -1.52 -13.23
C ALA A 42 4.33 -0.74 -13.82
N TYR A 43 5.01 0.09 -13.01
CA TYR A 43 6.24 0.75 -13.42
C TYR A 43 7.35 -0.28 -13.73
N ALA A 44 7.54 -1.28 -12.88
CA ALA A 44 8.54 -2.32 -13.10
C ALA A 44 8.26 -3.12 -14.38
N GLU A 45 7.00 -3.54 -14.58
CA GLU A 45 6.55 -4.24 -15.79
C GLU A 45 6.83 -3.43 -17.06
N LYS A 46 6.44 -2.14 -17.07
CA LYS A 46 6.67 -1.24 -18.20
C LYS A 46 8.16 -1.08 -18.54
N ASN A 47 9.05 -1.20 -17.56
CA ASN A 47 10.49 -1.08 -17.75
C ASN A 47 11.21 -2.43 -17.85
N GLY A 48 10.48 -3.56 -17.93
CA GLY A 48 11.07 -4.90 -18.03
C GLY A 48 11.88 -5.30 -16.79
N ARG A 49 11.50 -4.80 -15.61
CA ARG A 49 12.18 -5.03 -14.33
C ARG A 49 11.32 -5.87 -13.40
N PRO A 50 11.92 -6.63 -12.46
CA PRO A 50 11.15 -7.31 -11.42
C PRO A 50 10.45 -6.28 -10.51
N ALA A 51 9.26 -6.65 -10.01
CA ALA A 51 8.54 -5.85 -9.04
C ALA A 51 9.41 -5.57 -7.80
N PRO A 52 9.44 -4.33 -7.30
CA PRO A 52 10.26 -4.00 -6.14
C PRO A 52 9.69 -4.63 -4.87
N VAL A 53 10.57 -5.21 -4.06
CA VAL A 53 10.22 -5.76 -2.74
C VAL A 53 10.24 -4.64 -1.72
N VAL A 54 9.16 -4.52 -0.95
CA VAL A 54 9.05 -3.56 0.15
C VAL A 54 9.89 -4.02 1.34
N GLN A 55 10.77 -3.15 1.80
CA GLN A 55 11.66 -3.38 2.93
C GLN A 55 11.49 -2.28 3.96
N THR A 56 11.36 -2.65 5.24
CA THR A 56 11.34 -1.66 6.32
C THR A 56 12.71 -1.02 6.46
N TYR A 57 12.78 0.29 6.29
CA TYR A 57 14.01 1.04 6.53
C TYR A 57 14.31 1.10 8.03
N ARG A 58 15.59 0.91 8.38
CA ARG A 58 16.11 1.12 9.73
C ARG A 58 17.08 2.28 9.70
N TYR A 59 17.01 3.16 10.69
CA TYR A 59 17.91 4.30 10.76
C TYR A 59 19.38 3.84 10.76
N GLY A 60 20.20 4.47 9.91
CA GLY A 60 21.61 4.12 9.73
C GLY A 60 21.86 2.97 8.73
N MET A 61 20.82 2.37 8.15
CA MET A 61 20.97 1.38 7.09
C MET A 61 21.58 2.05 5.85
N LYS A 62 22.69 1.49 5.36
CA LYS A 62 23.34 1.99 4.14
C LYS A 62 22.50 1.60 2.94
N LEU A 63 22.16 2.59 2.13
CA LEU A 63 21.36 2.43 0.91
C LEU A 63 22.21 2.81 -0.28
N ASP A 64 22.17 1.98 -1.33
CA ASP A 64 22.77 2.30 -2.62
C ASP A 64 21.69 2.91 -3.51
N ILE A 65 21.56 4.24 -3.48
CA ILE A 65 20.51 4.95 -4.23
C ILE A 65 21.17 5.64 -5.42
N ALA A 66 20.94 5.11 -6.62
CA ALA A 66 21.35 5.76 -7.87
C ALA A 66 20.28 6.75 -8.35
N LYS A 67 18.99 6.40 -8.23
CA LYS A 67 17.87 7.26 -8.67
C LYS A 67 16.60 7.03 -7.87
N VAL A 68 15.95 8.10 -7.42
CA VAL A 68 14.62 8.03 -6.81
C VAL A 68 13.55 8.01 -7.90
N VAL A 69 12.66 7.01 -7.85
CA VAL A 69 11.57 6.82 -8.82
C VAL A 69 10.27 7.43 -8.31
N ASN A 70 9.94 7.17 -7.05
CA ASN A 70 8.71 7.66 -6.44
C ASN A 70 8.86 7.79 -4.92
N VAL A 71 8.24 8.80 -4.35
CA VAL A 71 8.04 8.95 -2.90
C VAL A 71 6.57 9.21 -2.67
N THR A 72 5.94 8.48 -1.76
CA THR A 72 4.56 8.77 -1.38
C THR A 72 4.51 10.09 -0.60
N PRO A 73 3.66 11.04 -0.99
CA PRO A 73 3.56 12.32 -0.29
C PRO A 73 3.01 12.12 1.14
N PRO A 74 3.48 12.90 2.13
CA PRO A 74 2.89 12.90 3.45
C PRO A 74 1.44 13.43 3.37
N ILE A 75 0.52 12.80 4.09
CA ILE A 75 -0.87 13.25 4.13
C ILE A 75 -1.15 14.16 5.31
N ARG A 76 -2.36 14.74 5.31
CA ARG A 76 -2.85 15.55 6.43
C ARG A 76 -3.07 14.69 7.67
N SER A 77 -2.10 14.73 8.57
CA SER A 77 -2.10 14.07 9.87
C SER A 77 -1.14 14.84 10.77
N CYS A 78 -1.41 14.90 12.07
CA CYS A 78 -0.50 15.50 13.05
C CYS A 78 0.36 14.43 13.77
N ASN A 79 0.36 13.19 13.25
CA ASN A 79 1.12 12.06 13.79
C ASN A 79 2.14 11.55 12.75
N PRO A 80 3.12 10.72 13.17
CA PRO A 80 3.91 9.92 12.25
C PRO A 80 3.01 9.01 11.41
N VAL A 81 3.24 8.99 10.09
CA VAL A 81 2.49 8.20 9.12
C VAL A 81 3.45 7.41 8.24
N PRO A 82 3.05 6.23 7.75
CA PRO A 82 3.91 5.45 6.86
C PRO A 82 4.10 6.17 5.52
N SER A 83 5.29 6.02 4.94
CA SER A 83 5.67 6.52 3.62
C SER A 83 6.55 5.49 2.93
N ARG A 84 6.42 5.40 1.59
CA ARG A 84 7.22 4.56 0.73
C ARG A 84 8.09 5.39 -0.21
N MET A 85 9.32 4.95 -0.39
CA MET A 85 10.21 5.43 -1.44
C MET A 85 10.65 4.27 -2.32
N THR A 86 10.38 4.35 -3.61
CA THR A 86 10.95 3.43 -4.60
C THR A 86 12.15 4.08 -5.25
N TYR A 87 13.26 3.36 -5.28
CA TYR A 87 14.51 3.82 -5.87
C TYR A 87 15.16 2.71 -6.72
N GLU A 88 16.01 3.13 -7.64
CA GLU A 88 16.92 2.30 -8.42
C GLU A 88 18.30 2.34 -7.77
N ASP A 89 18.89 1.16 -7.57
CA ASP A 89 20.26 1.02 -7.09
C ASP A 89 21.30 1.10 -8.22
N SER A 90 22.60 1.05 -7.89
CA SER A 90 23.67 1.16 -8.89
C SER A 90 23.66 0.04 -9.92
N ASN A 91 22.96 -1.08 -9.66
CA ASN A 91 22.84 -2.23 -10.55
C ASN A 91 21.54 -2.18 -11.39
N GLY A 92 20.76 -1.10 -11.26
CA GLY A 92 19.51 -0.93 -12.00
C GLY A 92 18.32 -1.66 -11.39
N LYS A 93 18.47 -2.26 -10.20
CA LYS A 93 17.38 -2.96 -9.52
C LYS A 93 16.50 -1.97 -8.76
N LEU A 94 15.19 -2.20 -8.84
CA LEU A 94 14.20 -1.42 -8.09
C LEU A 94 14.03 -1.96 -6.68
N ASN A 95 14.06 -1.06 -5.71
CA ASN A 95 13.89 -1.34 -4.29
C ASN A 95 12.87 -0.37 -3.71
N THR A 96 11.96 -0.86 -2.86
CA THR A 96 10.99 -0.01 -2.15
C THR A 96 11.30 -0.03 -0.65
N LEU A 97 11.47 1.15 -0.06
CA LEU A 97 11.58 1.31 1.38
C LEU A 97 10.27 1.76 1.97
N GLU A 98 9.95 1.26 3.15
CA GLU A 98 8.88 1.78 4.00
C GLU A 98 9.48 2.35 5.29
N TYR A 99 9.08 3.58 5.62
CA TYR A 99 9.52 4.31 6.80
C TYR A 99 8.40 5.23 7.29
N GLN A 100 8.61 5.91 8.43
CA GLN A 100 7.66 6.87 8.97
C GLN A 100 8.12 8.30 8.71
N VAL A 101 7.17 9.17 8.35
CA VAL A 101 7.36 10.62 8.22
C VAL A 101 6.30 11.34 9.05
N MET A 102 6.59 12.56 9.48
CA MET A 102 5.54 13.38 10.08
C MET A 102 4.50 13.76 9.01
N GLY A 103 3.22 13.55 9.33
CA GLY A 103 2.13 14.07 8.52
C GLY A 103 2.14 15.61 8.48
N VAL A 104 1.40 16.16 7.51
CA VAL A 104 1.24 17.60 7.37
C VAL A 104 0.13 18.07 8.31
N CYS A 105 0.51 18.72 9.42
CA CYS A 105 -0.43 19.32 10.36
C CYS A 105 -0.73 20.78 9.97
N ARG A 106 -1.98 21.23 10.20
CA ARG A 106 -2.44 22.57 9.82
C ARG A 106 -1.72 23.71 10.56
N ASN A 107 -1.17 23.42 11.74
CA ASN A 107 -0.45 24.36 12.59
C ASN A 107 1.08 24.23 12.47
N ASN A 108 1.60 23.55 11.44
CA ASN A 108 3.02 23.60 11.12
C ASN A 108 3.32 25.00 10.55
N GLY A 109 3.45 25.97 11.46
CA GLY A 109 3.58 27.40 11.15
C GLY A 109 4.71 27.67 10.16
N GLY A 110 4.36 28.41 9.10
CA GLY A 110 5.27 29.23 8.34
C GLY A 110 5.18 30.67 8.81
#